data_AF-A0A5K1H5M7-F1
#
_entry.id   AF-A0A5K1H5M7-F1
#
_cell.length_a   1.000
_cell.length_b   1.000
_cell.length_c   1.000
_cell.angle_alpha   90.00
_cell.angle_beta   90.00
_cell.angle_gamma   90.00
#
_symmetry.space_group_name_H-M   'P 1'
#
loop_
_entity.id
_entity.type
_entity.pdbx_description
1 polymer ?
#
loop_
_entity_poly.entity_id
_entity_poly.type
_entity_poly.pdbx_seq_one_letter_code
_entity_poly.pdbx_strand_id
1 'polypeptide(L)'
;FLPDVLCNAGGVAVSYFEWLKNLEHVNPGRMSRKWEEKTKNNLLDVINEATGLSINKEDLLKGATEKDIVHAGIEEVMTQATKEVIDISLARK
;
A
#
# COMPACT_ATOMS: atom_id res chain seq x y z
N PHE A 1 -11.73 24.83 4.80
CA PHE A 1 -10.35 25.17 4.40
C PHE A 1 -9.49 23.95 4.64
N LEU A 2 -8.69 23.54 3.66
CA LEU A 2 -7.79 22.39 3.79
C LEU A 2 -6.37 22.93 4.03
N PRO A 3 -5.67 22.55 5.12
CA PRO A 3 -4.34 23.10 5.42
C PRO A 3 -3.33 22.76 4.33
N ASP A 4 -2.54 23.75 3.94
CA ASP A 4 -1.44 23.60 2.99
C ASP A 4 -0.37 22.62 3.49
N VAL A 5 -0.03 22.71 4.78
CA VAL A 5 0.90 21.79 5.48
C VAL A 5 0.47 20.33 5.34
N LEU A 6 -0.84 20.06 5.24
CA LEU A 6 -1.34 18.70 4.99
C LEU A 6 -1.27 18.38 3.49
N CYS A 7 -1.85 19.23 2.64
CA CYS A 7 -1.95 18.98 1.19
C CYS A 7 -0.60 18.79 0.50
N ASN A 8 0.46 19.49 0.94
CA ASN A 8 1.78 19.45 0.30
C ASN A 8 2.72 18.39 0.92
N ALA A 9 2.33 17.73 2.01
CA ALA A 9 3.18 16.79 2.73
C ALA A 9 3.55 15.55 1.91
N GLY A 10 2.76 15.22 0.88
CA GLY A 10 2.99 14.05 0.03
C GLY A 10 4.38 14.03 -0.63
N GLY A 11 4.90 15.18 -1.06
CA GLY A 11 6.24 15.27 -1.64
C GLY A 11 7.32 14.88 -0.63
N VAL A 12 7.24 15.42 0.59
CA VAL A 12 8.17 15.12 1.68
C VAL A 12 8.09 13.64 2.10
N ALA A 13 6.88 13.09 2.17
CA ALA A 13 6.67 11.68 2.50
C ALA A 13 7.31 10.73 1.47
N VAL A 14 7.15 11.00 0.17
CA VAL A 14 7.75 10.17 -0.88
C VAL A 14 9.27 10.34 -0.94
N SER A 15 9.80 11.55 -0.71
CA SER A 15 11.25 11.76 -0.58
C SER A 15 11.84 11.00 0.61
N TYR A 16 11.08 10.86 1.71
CA TYR A 16 11.49 10.03 2.83
C TYR A 16 11.55 8.55 2.45
N PHE A 17 10.58 8.02 1.70
CA PHE A 17 10.63 6.64 1.19
C PHE A 17 11.81 6.41 0.24
N GLU A 18 12.12 7.38 -0.61
CA GLU A 18 13.30 7.32 -1.49
C GLU A 18 14.61 7.25 -0.68
N TRP A 19 14.72 8.07 0.37
CA TRP A 19 15.88 8.04 1.26
C TRP A 19 16.04 6.69 1.96
N LEU A 20 14.95 6.11 2.48
CA LEU A 20 14.97 4.77 3.09
C LEU A 20 15.42 3.70 2.09
N LYS A 21 14.89 3.73 0.87
CA LYS A 21 15.30 2.82 -0.21
C LYS A 21 16.81 2.91 -0.49
N ASN A 22 17.34 4.13 -0.53
CA ASN A 22 18.77 4.35 -0.78
C ASN A 22 19.66 3.84 0.35
N LEU A 23 19.20 3.89 1.61
CA LEU A 23 19.92 3.30 2.74
C LEU A 23 19.91 1.77 2.70
N GLU A 24 18.76 1.18 2.42
CA GLU A 24 18.60 -0.28 2.45
C GLU A 24 19.19 -0.99 1.22
N HIS A 25 19.48 -0.25 0.14
CA HIS A 25 19.98 -0.79 -1.13
C HIS A 25 19.08 -1.91 -1.69
N VAL A 26 17.80 -1.93 -1.31
CA VAL A 26 16.82 -2.95 -1.67
C VAL A 26 15.60 -2.27 -2.25
N ASN A 27 15.03 -2.86 -3.30
CA ASN A 27 13.74 -2.42 -3.83
C ASN A 27 12.63 -3.06 -2.98
N PRO A 28 11.74 -2.26 -2.37
CA PRO A 28 10.60 -2.78 -1.62
C PRO A 28 9.81 -3.83 -2.41
N GLY A 29 9.44 -4.93 -1.75
CA GLY A 29 8.67 -6.02 -2.34
C GLY A 29 9.44 -6.95 -3.29
N ARG A 30 10.67 -6.64 -3.70
CA ARG A 30 11.43 -7.46 -4.68
C ARG A 30 11.63 -8.90 -4.22
N MET A 31 11.89 -9.09 -2.92
CA MET A 31 12.11 -10.42 -2.34
C MET A 31 10.81 -11.19 -2.08
N SER A 32 9.72 -10.51 -1.71
CA SER A 32 8.46 -11.16 -1.33
C SER A 32 7.52 -11.39 -2.51
N ARG A 33 7.65 -10.62 -3.61
CA ARG A 33 6.70 -10.61 -4.72
C ARG A 33 6.34 -11.99 -5.27
N LYS A 34 7.33 -12.80 -5.66
CA LYS A 34 7.06 -14.16 -6.20
C LYS A 34 6.46 -15.10 -5.16
N TRP A 35 6.82 -14.91 -3.91
CA TRP A 35 6.29 -15.71 -2.81
C TRP A 35 4.82 -15.37 -2.54
N GLU A 36 4.46 -14.08 -2.57
CA GLU A 36 3.07 -13.61 -2.50
C GLU A 36 2.25 -14.13 -3.68
N GLU A 37 2.76 -14.01 -4.92
CA GLU A 37 2.11 -14.52 -6.14
C GLU A 37 1.81 -16.01 -6.02
N LYS A 38 2.80 -16.81 -5.57
CA LYS A 38 2.61 -18.25 -5.36
C LYS A 38 1.58 -18.55 -4.28
N THR A 39 1.61 -17.80 -3.18
CA THR A 39 0.68 -18.00 -2.05
C THR A 39 -0.75 -17.66 -2.46
N LYS A 40 -0.96 -16.58 -3.21
CA LYS A 40 -2.28 -16.21 -3.75
C LYS A 40 -2.82 -17.25 -4.73
N ASN A 41 -1.96 -17.81 -5.60
CA ASN A 41 -2.35 -18.90 -6.51
C ASN A 41 -2.83 -20.13 -5.74
N ASN A 42 -2.04 -20.60 -4.77
CA ASN A 42 -2.40 -21.75 -3.95
C ASN A 42 -3.74 -21.53 -3.21
N LEU A 43 -3.99 -20.32 -2.72
CA LEU A 43 -5.24 -19.98 -2.04
C LEU A 43 -6.44 -19.99 -3.00
N LEU A 44 -6.25 -19.53 -4.24
CA LEU A 44 -7.27 -19.61 -5.29
C LEU A 44 -7.60 -21.06 -5.65
N ASP A 45 -6.60 -21.93 -5.75
CA ASP A 45 -6.80 -23.36 -6.02
C ASP A 45 -7.68 -24.01 -4.95
N VAL A 46 -7.40 -23.73 -3.66
CA VAL A 46 -8.21 -24.22 -2.53
C VAL A 46 -9.65 -23.71 -2.58
N ILE A 47 -9.86 -22.44 -2.93
CA ILE A 47 -11.22 -21.87 -3.05
C ILE A 47 -11.97 -22.52 -4.22
N ASN A 48 -11.31 -22.70 -5.36
CA ASN A 48 -11.91 -23.33 -6.53
C ASN A 48 -12.31 -24.79 -6.23
N GLU A 49 -11.46 -25.54 -5.52
CA GLU A 49 -11.77 -26.90 -5.06
C GLU A 49 -12.95 -26.93 -4.08
N ALA A 50 -12.99 -26.00 -3.11
CA ALA A 50 -14.03 -25.96 -2.09
C ALA A 50 -15.40 -25.49 -2.62
N THR A 51 -15.43 -24.61 -3.62
CA THR A 51 -16.66 -23.99 -4.14
C THR A 51 -17.15 -24.60 -5.45
N GLY A 52 -16.29 -25.33 -6.18
CA GLY A 52 -16.57 -25.82 -7.52
C GLY A 52 -16.66 -24.72 -8.60
N LEU A 53 -16.34 -23.47 -8.23
CA LEU A 53 -16.32 -22.33 -9.15
C LEU A 53 -14.92 -22.20 -9.77
N SER A 54 -14.85 -21.88 -11.06
CA SER A 54 -13.59 -21.51 -11.72
C SER A 54 -13.42 -20.00 -11.68
N ILE A 55 -12.74 -19.51 -10.65
CA ILE A 55 -12.40 -18.09 -10.53
C ILE A 55 -11.02 -17.89 -11.14
N ASN A 56 -10.95 -17.23 -12.29
CA ASN A 56 -9.68 -16.85 -12.90
C ASN A 56 -9.52 -15.32 -12.84
N LYS A 57 -8.67 -14.85 -11.92
CA LYS A 57 -8.36 -13.42 -11.73
C LYS A 57 -6.86 -13.19 -11.73
N GLU A 58 -6.27 -13.24 -12.91
CA GLU A 58 -4.83 -13.03 -13.16
C GLU A 58 -4.30 -11.72 -12.56
N ASP A 59 -5.10 -10.66 -12.55
CA ASP A 59 -4.68 -9.37 -11.99
C ASP A 59 -4.60 -9.36 -10.46
N LEU A 60 -5.39 -10.17 -9.75
CA LEU A 60 -5.29 -10.29 -8.28
C LEU A 60 -4.05 -11.08 -7.85
N LEU A 61 -3.59 -11.97 -8.73
CA LEU A 61 -2.49 -12.88 -8.47
C LEU A 61 -1.14 -12.17 -8.48
N LYS A 62 -1.00 -11.04 -9.20
CA LYS A 62 0.24 -10.26 -9.26
C LYS A 62 0.63 -9.75 -7.88
N GLY A 63 1.92 -9.87 -7.56
CA GLY A 63 2.49 -9.31 -6.34
C GLY A 63 2.76 -7.82 -6.51
N ALA A 64 2.84 -7.10 -5.40
CA ALA A 64 2.98 -5.64 -5.42
C ALA A 64 4.28 -5.20 -6.11
N THR A 65 4.21 -4.17 -6.94
CA THR A 65 5.38 -3.48 -7.46
C THR A 65 5.87 -2.42 -6.47
N GLU A 66 7.09 -1.93 -6.65
CA GLU A 66 7.61 -0.82 -5.85
C GLU A 66 6.66 0.39 -5.88
N LYS A 67 6.10 0.71 -7.05
CA LYS A 67 5.14 1.80 -7.21
C LYS A 67 3.88 1.57 -6.37
N ASP A 68 3.37 0.34 -6.35
CA ASP A 68 2.18 0.00 -5.57
C ASP A 68 2.45 0.13 -4.07
N ILE A 69 3.65 -0.25 -3.62
CA ILE A 69 4.08 -0.12 -2.23
C ILE A 69 4.20 1.36 -1.84
N VAL A 70 4.81 2.19 -2.68
CA VAL A 70 4.92 3.64 -2.44
C VAL A 70 3.55 4.30 -2.42
N HIS A 71 2.65 3.92 -3.34
CA HIS A 71 1.28 4.42 -3.37
C HIS A 71 0.49 4.04 -2.11
N ALA A 72 0.57 2.77 -1.67
CA ALA A 72 -0.06 2.34 -0.43
C ALA A 72 0.53 3.08 0.79
N GLY A 73 1.85 3.28 0.80
CA GLY A 73 2.53 4.01 1.88
C GLY A 73 2.10 5.48 1.99
N ILE A 74 2.02 6.21 0.87
CA ILE A 74 1.56 7.61 0.89
C ILE A 74 0.07 7.70 1.22
N GLU A 75 -0.76 6.77 0.72
CA GLU A 75 -2.19 6.71 1.05
C GLU A 75 -2.41 6.54 2.55
N GLU A 76 -1.69 5.63 3.20
CA GLU A 76 -1.76 5.41 4.65
C GLU A 76 -1.36 6.67 5.42
N VAL A 77 -0.20 7.27 5.09
CA VAL A 77 0.30 8.48 5.76
C VAL A 77 -0.68 9.65 5.63
N MET A 78 -1.19 9.90 4.42
CA MET A 78 -2.11 11.00 4.17
C MET A 78 -3.47 10.78 4.82
N THR A 79 -3.96 9.55 4.84
CA THR A 79 -5.23 9.19 5.49
C THR A 79 -5.14 9.39 6.99
N GLN A 80 -4.07 8.90 7.62
CA GLN A 80 -3.84 9.04 9.05
C GLN A 80 -3.70 10.51 9.45
N ALA A 81 -2.87 11.27 8.73
CA ALA A 81 -2.69 12.71 9.00
C ALA A 81 -4.00 13.50 8.84
N THR A 82 -4.81 13.17 7.83
CA THR A 82 -6.12 13.81 7.63
C THR A 82 -7.08 13.51 8.78
N LYS A 83 -7.12 12.26 9.24
CA LYS A 83 -7.96 11.83 10.35
C LYS A 83 -7.60 12.57 11.64
N GLU A 84 -6.31 12.66 11.96
CA GLU A 84 -5.82 13.39 13.13
C GLU A 84 -6.21 14.88 13.08
N VAL A 85 -6.05 15.53 11.92
CA VAL A 85 -6.45 16.94 11.74
C VAL A 85 -7.96 17.13 11.95
N ILE A 86 -8.78 16.19 11.44
CA ILE A 86 -10.24 16.21 11.64
C ILE A 86 -10.56 16.05 13.12
N ASP A 87 -9.98 15.07 13.81
CA ASP A 87 -10.25 14.78 15.22
C ASP A 87 -9.89 15.97 16.11
N ILE A 88 -8.73 16.61 15.88
CA ILE A 88 -8.31 17.82 16.61
C ILE A 88 -9.27 19.00 16.32
N SER A 89 -9.73 19.13 15.08
CA SER A 89 -10.67 20.19 14.69
C SER A 89 -12.04 20.01 15.35
N LEU A 90 -12.51 18.77 15.47
CA LEU A 90 -13.76 18.44 16.15
C LEU A 90 -13.64 18.63 17.67
N ALA A 91 -12.53 18.23 18.28
CA ALA A 91 -12.30 18.39 19.72
C ALA A 91 -12.17 19.86 20.17
N ARG A 92 -11.90 20.78 19.24
CA ARG A 92 -11.83 22.22 19.49
C ARG A 92 -13.18 22.93 19.38
N LYS A 93 -14.25 22.26 18.96
CA LYS A 93 -15.62 22.79 18.94
C LYS A 93 -16.36 22.41 20.22
#